data_AF-A0A7S0ZZH3-F1
#
_entry.id   AF-A0A7S0ZZH3-F1
#
_cell.length_a   1.000
_cell.length_b   1.000
_cell.length_c   1.000
_cell.angle_alpha   90.00
_cell.angle_beta   90.00
_cell.angle_gamma   90.00
#
_symmetry.space_group_name_H-M   'P 1'
#
loop_
_entity.id
_entity.type
_entity.pdbx_description
1 polymer ?
#
loop_
_entity_poly.entity_id
_entity_poly.type
_entity_poly.pdbx_seq_one_letter_code
_entity_poly.pdbx_strand_id
1 'polypeptide(L)'
;FRPCSTEVLLWRSRGMLSWNSSIAVKVVLKSGSGQEIRRLVLPKGSSTSCSEFAQLVEDRFDLPLSRRITYTDAEGDIVTCTTDAEFQDALTCHVSTFCVAPQPQTDLREGWEIVEHPSVGSAVDVARANNAVAWTTAIKFWVNGKEVNIENPSPSITLLDWLRETRALTGTHLGCGEGGCGICTVALVNASGKTVPINSCLRLLCAVDGCHIVNSQGLGGVKTGLHAVQRAIADG
;
A
#
# COMPACT_ATOMS: atom_id res chain seq x y z
N PHE A 1 15.49 -23.53 14.36
CA PHE A 1 16.44 -22.93 13.40
C PHE A 1 16.71 -21.51 13.85
N ARG A 2 17.97 -21.13 14.14
CA ARG A 2 18.29 -19.73 14.46
C ARG A 2 17.98 -18.89 13.21
N PRO A 3 17.35 -17.71 13.32
CA PRO A 3 17.13 -16.85 12.17
C PRO A 3 18.51 -16.47 11.61
N CYS A 4 18.81 -16.90 10.38
CA CYS A 4 19.95 -16.39 9.65
C CYS A 4 19.68 -14.91 9.39
N SER A 5 20.47 -14.03 9.98
CA SER A 5 20.50 -12.62 9.60
C SER A 5 21.12 -12.52 8.21
N THR A 6 20.29 -12.31 7.20
CA THR A 6 20.73 -12.04 5.83
C THR A 6 21.26 -10.61 5.75
N GLU A 7 22.56 -10.44 5.95
CA GLU A 7 23.29 -9.22 5.57
C GLU A 7 23.65 -9.30 4.09
N VAL A 8 23.54 -8.21 3.33
CA VAL A 8 23.94 -8.09 1.92
C VAL A 8 25.02 -7.00 1.81
N LEU A 9 26.28 -7.39 1.67
CA LEU A 9 27.40 -6.43 1.58
C LEU A 9 27.71 -6.01 0.14
N LEU A 10 27.71 -4.71 -0.14
CA LEU A 10 28.06 -4.10 -1.42
C LEU A 10 29.54 -3.70 -1.49
N TRP A 11 30.17 -3.92 -2.64
CA TRP A 11 31.54 -3.45 -2.91
C TRP A 11 31.61 -2.77 -4.28
N ARG A 12 32.17 -1.56 -4.32
CA ARG A 12 32.62 -0.90 -5.55
C ARG A 12 34.13 -1.01 -5.67
N SER A 13 34.64 -1.42 -6.84
CA SER A 13 36.07 -1.37 -7.12
C SER A 13 36.54 0.10 -7.13
N ARG A 14 37.50 0.46 -6.28
CA ARG A 14 38.23 1.74 -6.34
C ARG A 14 39.23 1.72 -7.50
N GLY A 15 38.71 1.60 -8.72
CA GLY A 15 39.44 1.86 -9.95
C GLY A 15 38.96 3.18 -10.51
N MET A 16 39.88 4.14 -10.60
CA MET A 16 39.70 5.42 -11.29
C MET A 16 39.01 5.23 -12.65
N LEU A 17 38.07 6.14 -13.01
CA LEU A 17 37.70 6.62 -14.36
C LEU A 17 36.17 6.66 -14.65
N SER A 18 35.73 7.87 -15.05
CA SER A 18 34.52 8.31 -15.78
C SER A 18 33.11 8.03 -15.23
N TRP A 19 32.22 9.02 -15.38
CA TRP A 19 30.77 8.97 -15.10
C TRP A 19 30.00 7.85 -15.85
N ASN A 20 30.65 7.15 -16.78
CA ASN A 20 30.06 6.10 -17.61
C ASN A 20 30.47 4.66 -17.21
N SER A 21 31.04 4.44 -16.03
CA SER A 21 31.55 3.13 -15.63
C SER A 21 30.51 2.30 -14.86
N SER A 22 30.40 1.01 -15.18
CA SER A 22 29.41 0.07 -14.63
C SER A 22 29.53 -0.06 -13.10
N ILE A 23 28.41 0.03 -12.37
CA ILE A 23 28.34 -0.32 -10.95
C ILE A 23 28.08 -1.82 -10.85
N ALA A 24 29.11 -2.58 -10.45
CA ALA A 24 28.93 -3.98 -10.11
C ALA A 24 28.47 -4.08 -8.64
N VAL A 25 27.20 -4.42 -8.44
CA VAL A 25 26.62 -4.66 -7.11
C VAL A 25 26.98 -6.08 -6.70
N LYS A 26 27.95 -6.27 -5.80
CA LYS A 26 28.19 -7.58 -5.16
C LYS A 26 27.12 -7.76 -4.09
N VAL A 27 26.34 -8.83 -4.15
CA VAL A 27 25.44 -9.25 -3.06
C VAL A 27 26.13 -10.41 -2.35
N VAL A 28 26.36 -10.33 -1.04
CA VAL A 28 26.98 -11.41 -0.25
C VAL A 28 26.04 -11.82 0.86
N LEU A 29 25.48 -13.04 0.80
CA LEU A 29 24.74 -13.62 1.92
C LEU A 29 25.71 -14.22 2.95
N LYS A 30 25.51 -13.91 4.23
CA LYS A 30 26.20 -14.58 5.34
C LYS A 30 25.26 -15.56 6.05
N SER A 31 25.73 -16.77 6.34
CA SER A 31 25.08 -17.61 7.35
C SER A 31 25.21 -16.95 8.73
N GLY A 32 24.45 -17.43 9.73
CA GLY A 32 24.68 -17.05 11.15
C GLY A 32 26.09 -17.38 11.70
N SER A 33 26.95 -18.02 10.91
CA SER A 33 28.38 -18.26 11.20
C SER A 33 29.34 -17.37 10.39
N GLY A 34 28.84 -16.41 9.61
CA GLY A 34 29.64 -15.41 8.87
C GLY A 34 30.20 -15.88 7.52
N GLN A 35 29.80 -17.05 7.02
CA GLN A 35 30.34 -17.61 5.77
C GLN A 35 29.63 -17.00 4.54
N GLU A 36 30.40 -16.52 3.55
CA GLU A 36 29.89 -15.98 2.27
C GLU A 36 29.28 -17.11 1.42
N ILE A 37 27.99 -17.01 1.11
CA ILE A 37 27.26 -18.10 0.44
C ILE A 37 27.26 -17.92 -1.08
N ARG A 38 26.97 -16.73 -1.66
CA ARG A 38 26.84 -16.54 -3.14
C ARG A 38 26.91 -15.06 -3.57
N ARG A 39 27.17 -14.80 -4.87
CA ARG A 39 27.22 -13.47 -5.55
C ARG A 39 26.10 -13.29 -6.60
N LEU A 40 25.44 -12.13 -6.60
CA LEU A 40 24.57 -11.62 -7.68
C LEU A 40 25.28 -10.44 -8.39
N VAL A 41 25.00 -10.20 -9.68
CA VAL A 41 25.48 -9.04 -10.46
C VAL A 41 24.29 -8.42 -11.18
N LEU A 42 24.05 -7.12 -11.01
CA LEU A 42 23.04 -6.39 -11.77
C LEU A 42 23.64 -5.79 -13.06
N PRO A 43 22.96 -5.87 -14.22
CA PRO A 43 23.39 -5.22 -15.45
C PRO A 43 23.30 -3.68 -15.37
N LYS A 44 24.05 -2.99 -16.23
CA LYS A 44 24.19 -1.52 -16.26
C LYS A 44 22.87 -0.80 -16.56
N GLY A 45 22.62 0.35 -15.91
CA GLY A 45 21.46 1.20 -16.22
C GLY A 45 20.12 0.54 -15.90
N SER A 46 20.14 -0.43 -14.99
CA SER A 46 18.95 -1.16 -14.63
C SER A 46 17.92 -0.19 -14.06
N SER A 47 16.81 0.02 -14.78
CA SER A 47 15.55 0.49 -14.22
C SER A 47 14.92 -0.57 -13.31
N THR A 48 15.75 -1.42 -12.70
CA THR A 48 15.32 -2.51 -11.84
C THR A 48 14.67 -1.85 -10.65
N SER A 49 13.34 -2.03 -10.60
CA SER A 49 12.53 -1.58 -9.49
C SER A 49 12.97 -2.31 -8.22
N CYS A 50 12.61 -1.73 -7.08
CA CYS A 50 12.77 -2.34 -5.77
C CYS A 50 12.16 -3.77 -5.74
N SER A 51 11.04 -3.96 -6.45
CA SER A 51 10.35 -5.26 -6.57
C SER A 51 11.10 -6.27 -7.45
N GLU A 52 11.66 -5.84 -8.58
CA GLU A 52 12.44 -6.72 -9.45
C GLU A 52 13.76 -7.13 -8.78
N PHE A 53 14.40 -6.23 -8.03
CA PHE A 53 15.56 -6.58 -7.22
C PHE A 53 15.23 -7.61 -6.14
N ALA A 54 14.12 -7.42 -5.42
CA ALA A 54 13.65 -8.40 -4.44
C ALA A 54 13.43 -9.77 -5.09
N GLN A 55 12.74 -9.83 -6.23
CA GLN A 55 12.49 -11.07 -6.97
C GLN A 55 13.79 -11.77 -7.40
N LEU A 56 14.77 -11.03 -7.92
CA LEU A 56 16.07 -11.59 -8.30
C LEU A 56 16.80 -12.22 -7.11
N VAL A 57 16.65 -11.64 -5.92
CA VAL A 57 17.22 -12.18 -4.69
C VAL A 57 16.43 -13.42 -4.24
N GLU A 58 15.10 -13.39 -4.26
CA GLU A 58 14.26 -14.57 -3.98
C GLU A 58 14.58 -15.75 -4.91
N ASP A 59 14.54 -15.54 -6.23
CA ASP A 59 14.79 -16.56 -7.25
C ASP A 59 16.21 -17.15 -7.12
N ARG A 60 17.19 -16.32 -6.77
CA ARG A 60 18.59 -16.74 -6.69
C ARG A 60 18.90 -17.51 -5.41
N PHE A 61 18.20 -17.23 -4.33
CA PHE A 61 18.53 -17.71 -2.99
C PHE A 61 17.45 -18.60 -2.36
N ASP A 62 16.31 -18.80 -3.01
CA ASP A 62 15.20 -19.63 -2.54
C ASP A 62 14.71 -19.23 -1.14
N LEU A 63 14.71 -17.92 -0.88
CA LEU A 63 14.30 -17.32 0.38
C LEU A 63 13.22 -16.28 0.11
N PRO A 64 11.99 -16.43 0.63
CA PRO A 64 10.96 -15.41 0.50
C PRO A 64 11.40 -14.18 1.29
N LEU A 65 11.56 -13.06 0.60
CA LEU A 65 11.93 -11.80 1.21
C LEU A 65 10.65 -11.01 1.46
N SER A 66 10.35 -10.79 2.73
CA SER A 66 9.41 -9.72 3.07
C SER A 66 9.94 -8.41 2.47
N ARG A 67 9.06 -7.66 1.83
CA ARG A 67 9.32 -6.53 0.91
C ARG A 67 10.15 -5.34 1.45
N ARG A 68 10.83 -5.47 2.59
CA ARG A 68 11.56 -4.41 3.25
C ARG A 68 13.05 -4.51 2.90
N ILE A 69 13.44 -3.73 1.91
CA ILE A 69 14.86 -3.49 1.58
C ILE A 69 15.34 -2.35 2.48
N THR A 70 16.38 -2.59 3.25
CA THR A 70 17.01 -1.57 4.11
C THR A 70 18.46 -1.39 3.74
N TYR A 71 19.02 -0.21 3.98
CA TYR A 71 20.43 0.04 3.86
C TYR A 71 20.98 0.86 5.02
N THR A 72 22.29 0.81 5.21
CA THR A 72 22.98 1.70 6.15
C THR A 72 23.57 2.89 5.40
N ASP A 73 23.20 4.11 5.80
CA ASP A 73 23.74 5.34 5.21
C ASP A 73 25.16 5.66 5.70
N ALA A 74 25.67 6.85 5.36
CA ALA A 74 27.03 7.26 5.72
C ALA A 74 27.19 7.55 7.22
N GLU A 75 26.08 7.88 7.89
CA GLU A 75 25.96 8.20 9.30
C GLU A 75 25.80 6.94 10.17
N GLY A 76 25.49 5.80 9.55
CA GLY A 76 25.31 4.53 10.23
C GLY A 76 23.86 4.20 10.56
N ASP A 77 22.91 5.00 10.07
CA ASP A 77 21.48 4.81 10.30
C ASP A 77 20.89 3.79 9.31
N ILE A 78 19.92 3.02 9.79
CA ILE A 78 19.20 2.04 8.98
C ILE A 78 18.05 2.75 8.26
N VAL A 79 18.18 2.91 6.95
CA VAL A 79 17.16 3.50 6.08
C VAL A 79 16.36 2.40 5.41
N THR A 80 15.03 2.54 5.36
CA THR A 80 14.15 1.62 4.61
C THR A 80 13.83 2.20 3.23
N CYS A 81 14.09 1.45 2.17
CA CYS A 81 13.62 1.78 0.82
C CYS A 81 12.14 1.42 0.70
N THR A 82 11.29 2.43 0.51
CA THR A 82 9.85 2.30 0.30
C THR A 82 9.42 2.69 -1.11
N THR A 83 10.26 3.44 -1.83
CA THR A 83 10.03 3.84 -3.22
C THR A 83 11.17 3.44 -4.14
N ASP A 84 10.91 3.37 -5.45
CA ASP A 84 11.96 3.11 -6.44
C ASP A 84 12.98 4.26 -6.50
N ALA A 85 12.56 5.50 -6.23
CA ALA A 85 13.46 6.64 -6.14
C ALA A 85 14.45 6.49 -4.98
N GLU A 86 13.97 6.13 -3.78
CA GLU A 86 14.83 5.85 -2.62
C GLU A 86 15.79 4.68 -2.87
N PHE A 87 15.33 3.65 -3.60
CA PHE A 87 16.18 2.53 -3.98
C PHE A 87 17.28 2.93 -4.96
N GLN A 88 16.97 3.75 -5.98
CA GLN A 88 17.96 4.27 -6.92
C GLN A 88 18.93 5.26 -6.25
N ASP A 89 18.45 6.09 -5.33
CA ASP A 89 19.29 6.97 -4.52
C ASP A 89 20.23 6.14 -3.64
N ALA A 90 19.76 5.06 -3.01
CA ALA A 90 20.61 4.14 -2.26
C ALA A 90 21.69 3.48 -3.13
N LEU A 91 21.37 3.11 -4.38
CA LEU A 91 22.35 2.55 -5.33
C LEU A 91 23.42 3.58 -5.75
N THR A 92 23.10 4.87 -5.75
CA THR A 92 24.02 5.95 -6.13
C THR A 92 24.82 6.51 -4.94
N CYS A 93 24.25 6.48 -3.73
CA CYS A 93 24.80 7.07 -2.51
C CYS A 93 25.67 6.11 -1.69
N HIS A 94 26.80 5.62 -2.22
CA HIS A 94 27.87 4.94 -1.45
C HIS A 94 27.44 3.91 -0.39
N VAL A 95 26.25 3.33 -0.52
CA VAL A 95 25.69 2.39 0.43
C VAL A 95 26.56 1.15 0.43
N SER A 96 27.07 0.79 1.60
CA SER A 96 27.98 -0.33 1.76
C SER A 96 27.26 -1.65 2.04
N THR A 97 26.04 -1.59 2.56
CA THR A 97 25.30 -2.76 3.01
C THR A 97 23.81 -2.55 2.79
N PHE A 98 23.17 -3.46 2.06
CA PHE A 98 21.73 -3.67 2.15
C PHE A 98 21.48 -4.78 3.18
N CYS A 99 20.41 -4.69 3.95
CA CYS A 99 19.92 -5.79 4.77
C CYS A 99 18.55 -6.17 4.26
N VAL A 100 18.36 -7.47 3.98
CA VAL A 100 17.06 -8.02 3.65
C VAL A 100 16.72 -9.04 4.70
N ALA A 101 16.00 -8.62 5.73
CA ALA A 101 15.55 -9.54 6.76
C ALA A 101 14.34 -10.33 6.24
N PRO A 102 14.28 -11.65 6.42
CA PRO A 102 13.01 -12.34 6.40
C PRO A 102 12.21 -11.82 7.59
N GLN A 103 11.30 -10.88 7.37
CA GLN A 103 10.18 -10.74 8.29
C GLN A 103 9.31 -11.97 8.05
N PRO A 104 8.91 -12.70 9.11
CA PRO A 104 7.71 -13.49 8.98
C PRO A 104 6.64 -12.54 8.45
N GLN A 105 5.96 -12.93 7.39
CA GLN A 105 4.75 -12.26 6.95
C GLN A 105 3.68 -12.60 8.00
N THR A 106 3.88 -12.13 9.24
CA THR A 106 2.79 -12.01 10.20
C THR A 106 1.87 -11.02 9.55
N ASP A 107 0.82 -11.54 8.91
CA ASP A 107 -0.38 -10.75 8.74
C ASP A 107 -0.67 -10.16 10.12
N LEU A 108 -0.53 -8.84 10.27
CA LEU A 108 -0.78 -8.18 11.55
C LEU A 108 -2.22 -8.41 12.02
N ARG A 109 -3.07 -9.03 11.18
CA ARG A 109 -4.43 -9.49 11.48
C ARG A 109 -4.50 -10.90 12.06
N GLU A 110 -3.40 -11.65 12.21
CA GLU A 110 -3.45 -12.97 12.82
C GLU A 110 -3.93 -12.85 14.28
N GLY A 111 -5.14 -13.33 14.56
CA GLY A 111 -5.84 -13.14 15.84
C GLY A 111 -6.76 -11.91 15.93
N TRP A 112 -6.83 -11.08 14.88
CA TRP A 112 -7.81 -9.98 14.79
C TRP A 112 -9.11 -10.51 14.21
N GLU A 113 -10.18 -10.43 14.99
CA GLU A 113 -11.52 -10.72 14.50
C GLU A 113 -12.02 -9.56 13.64
N ILE A 114 -12.57 -9.86 12.46
CA ILE A 114 -13.36 -8.88 11.71
C ILE A 114 -14.68 -8.75 12.46
N VAL A 115 -14.78 -7.75 13.32
CA VAL A 115 -16.03 -7.40 13.98
C VAL A 115 -16.86 -6.56 13.01
N GLU A 116 -17.95 -7.12 12.51
CA GLU A 116 -18.96 -6.34 11.80
C GLU A 116 -19.57 -5.33 12.79
N HIS A 117 -19.28 -4.05 12.60
CA HIS A 117 -19.87 -3.01 13.44
C HIS A 117 -21.16 -2.47 12.79
N PRO A 118 -22.26 -2.28 13.54
CA PRO A 118 -23.53 -1.79 13.00
C PRO A 118 -23.45 -0.38 12.39
N SER A 119 -22.38 0.38 12.65
CA SER A 119 -22.09 1.66 11.95
C SER A 119 -21.62 1.46 10.50
N VAL A 120 -21.16 0.25 10.16
CA VAL A 120 -20.68 -0.14 8.83
C VAL A 120 -21.69 -1.08 8.13
N GLY A 121 -22.50 -1.82 8.90
CA GLY A 121 -23.43 -2.84 8.40
C GLY A 121 -24.88 -2.41 8.13
N SER A 122 -25.30 -2.55 6.86
CA SER A 122 -26.54 -3.22 6.41
C SER A 122 -27.94 -2.62 6.65
N ALA A 123 -28.13 -1.35 7.03
CA ALA A 123 -29.48 -0.74 6.93
C ALA A 123 -29.85 -0.32 5.48
N VAL A 124 -29.04 -0.71 4.52
CA VAL A 124 -29.19 -0.38 3.11
C VAL A 124 -29.38 -1.68 2.35
N ASP A 125 -30.54 -1.86 1.71
CA ASP A 125 -30.73 -2.90 0.69
C ASP A 125 -29.82 -2.56 -0.50
N VAL A 126 -28.56 -2.97 -0.41
CA VAL A 126 -27.59 -2.89 -1.49
C VAL A 126 -28.05 -3.91 -2.52
N ALA A 127 -28.97 -3.48 -3.40
CA ALA A 127 -29.63 -4.35 -4.35
C ALA A 127 -28.58 -5.16 -5.13
N ARG A 128 -28.71 -6.49 -5.09
CA ARG A 128 -27.91 -7.39 -5.92
C ARG A 128 -28.02 -6.89 -7.36
N ALA A 129 -26.89 -6.56 -7.99
CA ALA A 129 -26.87 -6.17 -9.39
C ALA A 129 -27.53 -7.29 -10.22
N ASN A 130 -28.79 -7.08 -10.60
CA ASN A 130 -29.48 -7.96 -11.51
C ASN A 130 -28.93 -7.65 -12.89
N ASN A 131 -28.12 -8.55 -13.45
CA ASN A 131 -27.65 -8.46 -14.85
C ASN A 131 -28.80 -8.54 -15.89
N ALA A 132 -30.06 -8.55 -15.45
CA ALA A 132 -31.25 -8.45 -16.28
C ALA A 132 -31.68 -6.99 -16.55
N VAL A 133 -31.02 -5.99 -15.95
CA VAL A 133 -31.37 -4.57 -16.12
C VAL A 133 -30.83 -4.04 -17.45
N ALA A 134 -31.70 -3.34 -18.20
CA ALA A 134 -31.31 -2.60 -19.39
C ALA A 134 -30.23 -1.56 -19.05
N TRP A 135 -29.27 -1.35 -19.96
CA TRP A 135 -28.21 -0.34 -19.79
C TRP A 135 -28.79 1.00 -19.29
N THR A 136 -28.21 1.53 -18.21
CA THR A 136 -28.62 2.79 -17.59
C THR A 136 -27.50 3.81 -17.71
N THR A 137 -27.87 5.08 -17.81
CA THR A 137 -26.92 6.21 -17.75
C THR A 137 -26.81 6.82 -16.36
N ALA A 138 -27.53 6.26 -15.38
CA ALA A 138 -27.50 6.68 -13.99
C ALA A 138 -26.87 5.60 -13.10
N ILE A 139 -26.17 6.04 -12.05
CA ILE A 139 -25.66 5.17 -10.98
C ILE A 139 -26.40 5.44 -9.68
N LYS A 140 -26.65 4.39 -8.91
CA LYS A 140 -27.30 4.43 -7.60
C LYS A 140 -26.44 3.71 -6.56
N PHE A 141 -26.08 4.43 -5.50
CA PHE A 141 -25.23 3.91 -4.43
C PHE A 141 -25.55 4.61 -3.12
N TRP A 142 -24.84 4.27 -2.04
CA TRP A 142 -25.08 4.86 -0.72
C TRP A 142 -23.80 5.43 -0.12
N VAL A 143 -23.94 6.52 0.62
CA VAL A 143 -22.83 7.15 1.36
C VAL A 143 -23.29 7.41 2.78
N ASN A 144 -22.62 6.81 3.76
CA ASN A 144 -22.96 6.93 5.18
C ASN A 144 -24.46 6.66 5.45
N GLY A 145 -25.02 5.65 4.78
CA GLY A 145 -26.42 5.24 4.90
C GLY A 145 -27.41 6.07 4.07
N LYS A 146 -26.98 7.15 3.42
CA LYS A 146 -27.84 7.98 2.56
C LYS A 146 -27.75 7.53 1.11
N GLU A 147 -28.90 7.29 0.49
CA GLU A 147 -28.99 6.98 -0.94
C GLU A 147 -28.53 8.16 -1.78
N VAL A 148 -27.82 7.85 -2.86
CA VAL A 148 -27.30 8.78 -3.85
C VAL A 148 -27.65 8.22 -5.22
N ASN A 149 -28.31 9.04 -6.03
CA ASN A 149 -28.57 8.77 -7.44
C ASN A 149 -27.93 9.88 -8.27
N ILE A 150 -27.13 9.52 -9.27
CA ILE A 150 -26.45 10.46 -10.15
C ILE A 150 -26.73 10.08 -11.59
N GLU A 151 -27.35 10.99 -12.33
CA GLU A 151 -27.56 10.86 -13.76
C GLU A 151 -26.34 11.34 -14.55
N ASN A 152 -25.96 10.58 -15.58
CA ASN A 152 -24.85 10.88 -16.48
C ASN A 152 -23.55 11.31 -15.76
N PRO A 153 -23.06 10.55 -14.77
CA PRO A 153 -21.82 10.89 -14.07
C PRO A 153 -20.63 10.87 -15.03
N SER A 154 -19.70 11.81 -14.87
CA SER A 154 -18.44 11.76 -15.62
C SER A 154 -17.65 10.51 -15.24
N PRO A 155 -17.21 9.69 -16.22
CA PRO A 155 -16.45 8.47 -15.95
C PRO A 155 -15.03 8.72 -15.44
N SER A 156 -14.53 9.97 -15.54
CA SER A 156 -13.18 10.35 -15.08
C SER A 156 -13.13 10.80 -13.62
N ILE A 157 -14.27 11.00 -12.96
CA ILE A 157 -14.31 11.51 -11.59
C ILE A 157 -13.98 10.37 -10.61
N THR A 158 -13.05 10.62 -9.69
CA THR A 158 -12.77 9.70 -8.59
C THR A 158 -13.81 9.83 -7.48
N LEU A 159 -14.00 8.76 -6.71
CA LEU A 159 -14.88 8.76 -5.55
C LEU A 159 -14.44 9.81 -4.53
N LEU A 160 -13.13 9.98 -4.34
CA LEU A 160 -12.58 10.99 -3.44
C LEU A 160 -12.97 12.42 -3.86
N ASP A 161 -12.76 12.76 -5.14
CA ASP A 161 -13.08 14.09 -5.65
C ASP A 161 -14.57 14.38 -5.53
N TRP A 162 -15.42 13.39 -5.84
CA TRP A 162 -16.86 13.54 -5.69
C TRP A 162 -17.28 13.73 -4.21
N LEU A 163 -16.73 12.93 -3.29
CA LEU A 163 -17.03 13.06 -1.86
C LEU A 163 -16.66 14.45 -1.35
N ARG A 164 -15.48 14.95 -1.71
CA ARG A 164 -14.96 16.23 -1.20
C ARG A 164 -15.54 17.43 -1.91
N GLU A 165 -15.39 17.49 -3.23
CA GLU A 165 -15.67 18.68 -4.02
C GLU A 165 -17.16 18.80 -4.36
N THR A 166 -17.85 17.67 -4.57
CA THR A 166 -19.28 17.69 -4.91
C THR A 166 -20.18 17.59 -3.67
N ARG A 167 -19.78 16.82 -2.65
CA ARG A 167 -20.62 16.57 -1.46
C ARG A 167 -20.15 17.26 -0.19
N ALA A 168 -19.01 17.96 -0.21
CA ALA A 168 -18.41 18.59 0.95
C ALA A 168 -18.19 17.62 2.14
N LEU A 169 -18.02 16.32 1.86
CA LEU A 169 -17.68 15.29 2.84
C LEU A 169 -16.15 15.23 2.98
N THR A 170 -15.61 16.22 3.69
CA THR A 170 -14.17 16.51 3.76
C THR A 170 -13.37 15.67 4.75
N GLY A 171 -13.99 14.71 5.45
CA GLY A 171 -13.30 13.85 6.42
C GLY A 171 -12.42 12.77 5.78
N THR A 172 -12.50 12.59 4.46
CA THR A 172 -11.56 11.79 3.67
C THR A 172 -10.62 12.74 2.94
N HIS A 173 -9.31 12.47 2.98
CA HIS A 173 -8.30 13.41 2.50
C HIS A 173 -7.61 12.93 1.22
N LEU A 174 -7.16 13.89 0.41
CA LEU A 174 -6.23 13.64 -0.69
C LEU A 174 -4.80 13.80 -0.16
N GLY A 175 -4.00 12.75 -0.30
CA GLY A 175 -2.55 12.76 -0.04
C GLY A 175 -1.78 12.54 -1.33
N CYS A 176 -1.25 11.32 -1.51
CA CYS A 176 -0.44 10.96 -2.68
C CYS A 176 -1.20 10.82 -4.02
N GLY A 177 -2.51 10.57 -4.02
CA GLY A 177 -3.30 10.32 -5.24
C GLY A 177 -3.04 8.96 -5.94
N GLU A 178 -2.02 8.22 -5.53
CA GLU A 178 -1.58 6.96 -6.16
C GLU A 178 -1.83 5.70 -5.29
N GLY A 179 -2.48 5.87 -4.14
CA GLY A 179 -2.89 4.76 -3.27
C GLY A 179 -1.85 4.28 -2.25
N GLY A 180 -0.66 4.88 -2.19
CA GLY A 180 0.39 4.48 -1.24
C GLY A 180 0.13 4.89 0.22
N CYS A 181 -0.44 6.07 0.45
CA CYS A 181 -0.53 6.65 1.80
C CYS A 181 -1.77 6.24 2.63
N GLY A 182 -2.81 5.69 2.01
CA GLY A 182 -4.04 5.26 2.71
C GLY A 182 -4.90 6.37 3.36
N ILE A 183 -4.54 7.66 3.30
CA ILE A 183 -5.32 8.74 3.94
C ILE A 183 -6.71 8.95 3.31
N CYS A 184 -6.89 8.42 2.09
CA CYS A 184 -8.15 8.42 1.37
C CYS A 184 -9.01 7.16 1.62
N THR A 185 -8.66 6.35 2.62
CA THR A 185 -9.35 5.07 2.88
C THR A 185 -10.81 5.29 3.23
N VAL A 186 -11.68 4.52 2.59
CA VAL A 186 -13.10 4.37 2.94
C VAL A 186 -13.45 2.88 3.00
N ALA A 187 -14.49 2.53 3.76
CA ALA A 187 -15.06 1.20 3.71
C ALA A 187 -16.06 1.13 2.55
N LEU A 188 -15.98 0.07 1.75
CA LEU A 188 -16.94 -0.26 0.70
C LEU A 188 -17.63 -1.57 1.10
N VAL A 189 -18.95 -1.53 1.20
CA VAL A 189 -19.80 -2.71 1.28
C VAL A 189 -20.32 -2.99 -0.12
N ASN A 190 -19.97 -4.16 -0.66
CA ASN A 190 -20.39 -4.56 -2.00
C ASN A 190 -21.81 -5.17 -1.98
N ALA A 191 -22.33 -5.50 -3.17
CA ALA A 191 -23.64 -6.14 -3.32
C ALA A 191 -23.77 -7.55 -2.69
N SER A 192 -22.65 -8.18 -2.27
CA SER A 192 -22.69 -9.43 -1.50
C SER A 192 -22.70 -9.18 0.02
N GLY A 193 -22.74 -7.93 0.47
CA GLY A 193 -22.64 -7.55 1.88
C GLY A 193 -21.20 -7.57 2.43
N LYS A 194 -20.20 -7.88 1.61
CA LYS A 194 -18.81 -7.94 2.07
C LYS A 194 -18.26 -6.53 2.20
N THR A 195 -17.72 -6.22 3.38
CA THR A 195 -17.00 -4.97 3.66
C THR A 195 -15.53 -5.11 3.32
N VAL A 196 -14.99 -4.17 2.53
CA VAL A 196 -13.56 -4.08 2.20
C VAL A 196 -13.08 -2.63 2.30
N PRO A 197 -11.86 -2.38 2.82
CA PRO A 197 -11.26 -1.07 2.74
C PRO A 197 -10.75 -0.82 1.31
N ILE A 198 -10.97 0.39 0.80
CA ILE A 198 -10.49 0.82 -0.52
C ILE A 198 -9.87 2.22 -0.47
N ASN A 199 -8.95 2.50 -1.38
CA ASN A 199 -8.43 3.84 -1.63
C ASN A 199 -9.40 4.61 -2.55
N SER A 200 -10.13 5.58 -2.00
CA SER A 200 -11.10 6.36 -2.77
C SER A 200 -10.48 7.24 -3.87
N CYS A 201 -9.18 7.57 -3.78
CA CYS A 201 -8.48 8.34 -4.82
C CYS A 201 -8.26 7.55 -6.12
N LEU A 202 -8.31 6.22 -6.08
CA LEU A 202 -8.15 5.35 -7.26
C LEU A 202 -9.48 4.72 -7.71
N ARG A 203 -10.54 4.86 -6.92
CA ARG A 203 -11.86 4.31 -7.27
C ARG A 203 -12.62 5.33 -8.09
N LEU A 204 -12.98 4.98 -9.33
CA LEU A 204 -13.87 5.82 -10.15
C LEU A 204 -15.29 5.84 -9.57
N LEU A 205 -15.96 6.99 -9.66
CA LEU A 205 -17.32 7.18 -9.17
C LEU A 205 -18.31 6.21 -9.82
N CYS A 206 -18.22 6.00 -11.13
CA CYS A 206 -19.09 5.05 -11.83
C CYS A 206 -18.91 3.60 -11.36
N ALA A 207 -17.78 3.27 -10.74
CA ALA A 207 -17.50 1.92 -10.27
C ALA A 207 -18.13 1.62 -8.90
N VAL A 208 -18.77 2.58 -8.23
CA VAL A 208 -19.44 2.35 -6.94
C VAL A 208 -20.95 2.14 -7.06
N ASP A 209 -21.47 1.99 -8.28
CA ASP A 209 -22.86 1.63 -8.51
C ASP A 209 -23.23 0.35 -7.72
N GLY A 210 -24.37 0.38 -7.04
CA GLY A 210 -24.83 -0.69 -6.17
C GLY A 210 -23.90 -0.99 -4.99
N CYS A 211 -23.10 -0.03 -4.52
CA CYS A 211 -22.25 -0.19 -3.32
C CYS A 211 -22.66 0.77 -2.21
N HIS A 212 -22.25 0.47 -0.98
CA HIS A 212 -22.37 1.40 0.15
C HIS A 212 -20.99 1.82 0.62
N ILE A 213 -20.73 3.13 0.58
CA ILE A 213 -19.50 3.77 1.00
C ILE A 213 -19.68 4.34 2.40
N VAL A 214 -18.75 4.01 3.31
CA VAL A 214 -18.68 4.59 4.65
C VAL A 214 -17.33 5.26 4.82
N ASN A 215 -17.35 6.57 5.07
CA ASN A 215 -16.15 7.33 5.39
C ASN A 215 -16.05 7.64 6.89
N SER A 216 -14.97 8.32 7.30
CA SER A 216 -14.72 8.68 8.70
C SER A 216 -15.88 9.44 9.34
N GLN A 217 -16.55 10.32 8.60
CA GLN A 217 -17.70 11.10 9.07
C GLN A 217 -18.96 10.23 9.24
N GLY A 218 -19.05 9.09 8.56
CA GLY A 218 -20.14 8.13 8.70
C GLY A 218 -20.10 7.34 10.00
N LEU A 219 -18.92 7.22 10.62
CA LEU A 219 -18.76 6.51 11.89
C LEU A 219 -19.29 7.30 13.09
N GLY A 220 -19.22 8.63 13.01
CA GLY A 220 -19.52 9.51 14.13
C GLY A 220 -18.73 10.81 14.05
N GLY A 221 -19.01 11.70 14.99
CA GLY A 221 -18.36 13.00 15.09
C GLY A 221 -18.73 13.70 16.38
N VAL A 222 -18.11 14.85 16.65
CA VAL A 222 -18.30 15.60 17.91
C VAL A 222 -19.76 15.94 18.22
N LYS A 223 -20.62 16.07 17.19
CA LYS A 223 -22.04 16.37 17.34
C LYS A 223 -22.92 15.13 17.57
N THR A 224 -22.54 13.99 17.03
CA THR A 224 -23.35 12.75 17.03
C THR A 224 -22.81 11.69 17.98
N GLY A 225 -21.67 11.97 18.64
CA GLY A 225 -20.91 11.01 19.41
C GLY A 225 -19.77 10.41 18.59
N LEU A 226 -18.59 10.33 19.21
CA LEU A 226 -17.44 9.65 18.62
C LEU A 226 -17.64 8.14 18.68
N HIS A 227 -17.36 7.48 17.55
CA HIS A 227 -17.22 6.03 17.48
C HIS A 227 -16.12 5.55 18.42
N ALA A 228 -16.22 4.30 18.92
CA ALA A 228 -15.22 3.74 19.83
C ALA A 228 -13.78 3.88 19.29
N VAL A 229 -13.58 3.59 17.99
CA VAL A 229 -12.27 3.77 17.33
C VAL A 229 -11.80 5.22 17.28
N GLN A 230 -12.70 6.18 17.02
CA GLN A 230 -12.36 7.60 16.97
C GLN A 230 -11.96 8.10 18.36
N ARG A 231 -12.66 7.63 19.40
CA ARG A 231 -12.38 7.96 20.80
C ARG A 231 -11.05 7.36 21.26
N ALA A 232 -10.82 6.08 20.99
CA ALA A 232 -9.58 5.41 21.35
C ALA A 232 -8.33 6.08 20.74
N ILE A 233 -8.43 6.56 19.50
CA ILE A 233 -7.33 7.30 18.84
C ILE A 233 -7.14 8.70 19.45
N ALA A 234 -8.24 9.38 19.79
CA ALA A 234 -8.18 10.74 20.35
C ALA A 234 -7.70 10.78 21.81
N ASP A 235 -8.07 9.77 22.60
CA ASP A 235 -7.72 9.63 24.02
C ASP A 235 -6.32 9.01 24.23
N GLY A 236 -5.64 8.64 23.14
CA GLY A 236 -4.35 7.93 23.13
C GLY A 236 -3.23 8.59 23.91
#